data_AF-A0AAF0H482-F1
#
_entry.id   AF-A0AAF0H482-F1
#
_cell.length_a   1.000
_cell.length_b   1.000
_cell.length_c   1.000
_cell.angle_alpha   90.00
_cell.angle_beta   90.00
_cell.angle_gamma   90.00
#
_symmetry.space_group_name_H-M   'P 1'
#
loop_
_entity.id
_entity.type
_entity.pdbx_description
1 polymer ?
#
loop_
_entity_poly.entity_id
_entity_poly.type
_entity_poly.pdbx_seq_one_letter_code
_entity_poly.pdbx_strand_id
1 'polypeptide(L)'
;MMLEELGKKICNIAPRAFAPCAPDPWPFGWSLSDGEQLFISTLLGAVVGAVVAGTIQYLISKEEFKRNIRQSATEHRRVRRVERAEQLRRNETIALHIGVKAITITNQMYSTIGLILNSVEDANAAGLASGGIAEKMVPMSGINHDPVQFSSEELAFLFWSGEAELANKLMLINEKYSSLTDTIHTYNESRLAFPEINTGNVPLIKIRQRELHDLAVGICLAFKEDFQEMLGVMEEIPAAFDRTFKKTGFFTAKIPGGGQERLNKLVEVLKAHGI
;
A
#
# COMPACT_ATOMS: atom_id res chain seq x y z
N MET A 1 -35.13 -50.65 -1.33
CA MET A 1 -36.48 -50.22 -0.92
C MET A 1 -37.08 -49.08 -1.77
N MET A 2 -36.35 -48.44 -2.71
CA MET A 2 -36.88 -47.31 -3.52
C MET A 2 -37.39 -47.66 -4.94
N LEU A 3 -37.14 -48.87 -5.45
CA LEU A 3 -37.59 -49.26 -6.82
C LEU A 3 -39.06 -49.73 -6.86
N GLU A 4 -39.54 -50.36 -5.79
CA GLU A 4 -40.95 -50.82 -5.72
C GLU A 4 -41.95 -49.67 -5.56
N GLU A 5 -41.57 -48.60 -4.86
CA GLU A 5 -42.43 -47.40 -4.74
C GLU A 5 -42.52 -46.62 -6.05
N LEU A 6 -41.46 -46.61 -6.86
CA LEU A 6 -41.45 -45.97 -8.18
C LEU A 6 -42.39 -46.72 -9.15
N GLY A 7 -42.36 -48.06 -9.12
CA GLY A 7 -43.26 -48.89 -9.91
C GLY A 7 -44.75 -48.68 -9.55
N LYS A 8 -45.07 -48.57 -8.26
CA LYS A 8 -46.45 -48.31 -7.79
C LYS A 8 -46.97 -46.92 -8.20
N LYS A 9 -46.11 -45.89 -8.23
CA LYS A 9 -46.52 -44.54 -8.67
C LYS A 9 -46.79 -44.46 -10.17
N ILE A 10 -46.06 -45.21 -10.98
CA ILE A 10 -46.26 -45.24 -12.44
C ILE A 10 -47.56 -45.98 -12.79
N CYS A 11 -47.89 -47.08 -12.09
CA CYS A 11 -49.16 -47.80 -12.31
C CYS A 11 -50.41 -47.01 -11.91
N ASN A 12 -50.34 -46.11 -10.92
CA ASN A 12 -51.49 -45.32 -10.47
C ASN A 12 -51.83 -44.12 -11.36
N ILE A 13 -50.94 -43.70 -12.28
CA ILE A 13 -51.17 -42.55 -13.16
C ILE A 13 -51.92 -42.94 -14.45
N ALA A 14 -52.08 -44.24 -14.74
CA ALA A 14 -52.77 -44.72 -15.95
C ALA A 14 -53.73 -45.91 -15.68
N PRO A 15 -54.84 -45.73 -14.94
CA PRO A 15 -55.76 -46.82 -14.59
C PRO A 15 -56.66 -47.31 -15.75
N ARG A 16 -56.41 -46.92 -17.01
CA ARG A 16 -57.22 -47.30 -18.17
C ARG A 16 -56.43 -47.78 -19.40
N ALA A 17 -55.13 -48.08 -19.28
CA ALA A 17 -54.32 -48.45 -20.45
C ALA A 17 -54.46 -49.93 -20.89
N PHE A 18 -55.15 -50.79 -20.12
CA PHE A 18 -55.33 -52.20 -20.49
C PHE A 18 -56.75 -52.70 -20.17
N ALA A 19 -57.72 -52.24 -20.95
CA ALA A 19 -58.92 -53.03 -21.21
C ALA A 19 -58.70 -53.76 -22.54
N PRO A 20 -58.96 -55.07 -22.66
CA PRO A 20 -58.90 -55.78 -23.94
C PRO A 20 -60.09 -55.33 -24.80
N CYS A 21 -59.92 -54.25 -25.55
CA CYS A 21 -60.83 -53.88 -26.62
C CYS A 21 -60.54 -54.83 -27.79
N ALA A 22 -61.36 -55.87 -27.96
CA ALA A 22 -61.45 -56.57 -29.24
C ALA A 22 -61.98 -55.56 -30.29
N PRO A 23 -61.28 -55.33 -31.42
CA PRO A 23 -61.84 -54.56 -32.51
C PRO A 23 -62.66 -55.47 -33.44
N ASP A 24 -63.89 -55.06 -33.74
CA ASP A 24 -64.63 -55.52 -34.90
C ASP A 24 -63.87 -55.16 -36.20
N PRO A 25 -63.96 -56.00 -37.25
CA PRO A 25 -63.03 -55.97 -38.37
C PRO A 25 -63.34 -54.81 -39.33
N TRP A 26 -62.37 -53.92 -39.52
CA TRP A 26 -62.36 -52.95 -40.62
C TRP A 26 -61.33 -53.36 -41.69
N PRO A 27 -61.57 -53.04 -42.98
CA PRO A 27 -60.93 -53.70 -44.09
C PRO A 27 -59.70 -52.92 -44.56
N PHE A 28 -58.59 -53.01 -43.82
CA PHE A 28 -57.28 -52.68 -44.36
C PHE A 28 -56.29 -53.75 -43.90
N GLY A 29 -56.30 -54.87 -44.63
CA GLY A 29 -55.27 -55.89 -44.53
C GLY A 29 -53.96 -55.36 -45.09
N TRP A 30 -53.15 -54.78 -44.21
CA TRP A 30 -51.71 -54.62 -44.44
C TRP A 30 -51.06 -55.81 -43.74
N SER A 31 -50.71 -56.81 -44.53
CA SER A 31 -49.83 -57.90 -44.14
C SER A 31 -48.46 -57.32 -43.77
N LEU A 32 -48.27 -56.90 -42.53
CA LEU A 32 -46.94 -56.57 -42.01
C LEU A 32 -46.16 -57.88 -41.87
N SER A 33 -45.13 -58.04 -42.68
CA SER A 33 -44.20 -59.18 -42.56
C SER A 33 -43.51 -59.16 -41.19
N ASP A 34 -43.07 -60.31 -40.69
CA ASP A 34 -42.38 -60.46 -39.39
C ASP A 34 -41.19 -59.48 -39.20
N GLY A 35 -40.62 -58.96 -40.29
CA GLY A 35 -39.58 -57.93 -40.27
C GLY A 35 -40.06 -56.55 -39.81
N GLU A 36 -41.29 -56.13 -40.12
CA GLU A 36 -41.79 -54.78 -39.79
C GLU A 36 -42.19 -54.68 -38.30
N GLN A 37 -42.64 -55.77 -37.67
CA GLN A 37 -42.84 -55.82 -36.21
C GLN A 37 -41.51 -55.73 -35.44
N LEU A 38 -40.43 -56.33 -35.96
CA LEU A 38 -39.09 -56.18 -35.41
C LEU A 38 -38.57 -54.74 -35.56
N PHE A 39 -38.85 -54.07 -36.69
CA PHE A 39 -38.51 -52.65 -36.88
C PHE A 39 -39.29 -51.71 -35.95
N ILE A 40 -40.60 -51.91 -35.79
CA ILE A 40 -41.43 -51.07 -34.91
C ILE A 40 -41.03 -51.29 -33.43
N SER A 41 -40.77 -52.52 -33.02
CA SER A 41 -40.36 -52.83 -31.64
C SER A 41 -38.94 -52.34 -31.31
N THR A 42 -37.99 -52.43 -32.24
CA THR A 42 -36.64 -51.84 -32.06
C THR A 42 -36.65 -50.32 -32.08
N LEU A 43 -37.47 -49.69 -32.94
CA LEU A 43 -37.65 -48.24 -32.95
C LEU A 43 -38.27 -47.74 -31.65
N LEU A 44 -39.33 -48.40 -31.14
CA LEU A 44 -39.94 -48.07 -29.84
C LEU A 44 -38.96 -48.31 -28.69
N GLY A 45 -38.21 -49.40 -28.71
CA GLY A 45 -37.16 -49.69 -27.73
C GLY A 45 -36.05 -48.63 -27.72
N ALA A 46 -35.63 -48.16 -28.90
CA ALA A 46 -34.64 -47.09 -29.04
C ALA A 46 -35.15 -45.74 -28.54
N VAL A 47 -36.42 -45.40 -28.82
CA VAL A 47 -37.05 -44.17 -28.33
C VAL A 47 -37.19 -44.20 -26.81
N VAL A 48 -37.67 -45.31 -26.24
CA VAL A 48 -37.78 -45.47 -24.78
C VAL A 48 -36.40 -45.46 -24.12
N GLY A 49 -35.41 -46.14 -24.71
CA GLY A 49 -34.02 -46.12 -24.27
C GLY A 49 -33.41 -44.72 -24.27
N ALA A 50 -33.65 -43.93 -25.33
CA ALA A 50 -33.17 -42.55 -25.43
C ALA A 50 -33.83 -41.62 -24.40
N VAL A 51 -35.13 -41.80 -24.12
CA VAL A 51 -35.84 -41.03 -23.08
C VAL A 51 -35.32 -41.37 -21.69
N VAL A 52 -35.08 -42.66 -21.39
CA VAL A 52 -34.53 -43.09 -20.10
C VAL A 52 -33.08 -42.63 -19.94
N ALA A 53 -32.24 -42.79 -20.96
CA ALA A 53 -30.86 -42.32 -20.93
C ALA A 53 -30.80 -40.78 -20.79
N GLY A 54 -31.62 -40.04 -21.54
CA GLY A 54 -31.69 -38.59 -21.47
C GLY A 54 -32.18 -38.08 -20.11
N THR A 55 -33.16 -38.75 -19.49
CA THR A 55 -33.64 -38.39 -18.15
C THR A 55 -32.62 -38.68 -17.06
N ILE A 56 -31.94 -39.82 -17.10
CA ILE A 56 -30.85 -40.15 -16.15
C ILE A 56 -29.71 -39.13 -16.31
N GLN A 57 -29.29 -38.83 -17.53
CA GLN A 57 -28.21 -37.91 -17.79
C GLN A 57 -28.56 -36.47 -17.37
N TYR A 58 -29.82 -36.04 -17.57
CA TYR A 58 -30.31 -34.76 -17.07
C TYR A 58 -30.33 -34.68 -15.54
N LEU A 59 -30.67 -35.77 -14.84
CA LEU A 59 -30.66 -35.79 -13.38
C LEU A 59 -29.23 -35.73 -12.81
N ILE A 60 -28.29 -36.48 -13.40
CA ILE A 60 -26.86 -36.44 -13.03
C ILE A 60 -26.30 -35.04 -13.27
N SER A 61 -26.52 -34.46 -14.46
CA SER A 61 -26.02 -33.12 -14.78
C SER A 61 -26.60 -32.04 -13.87
N LYS A 62 -27.86 -32.17 -13.44
CA LYS A 62 -28.50 -31.23 -12.52
C LYS A 62 -27.90 -31.29 -11.11
N GLU A 63 -27.50 -32.47 -10.64
CA GLU A 63 -26.81 -32.61 -9.35
C GLU A 63 -25.37 -32.10 -9.40
N GLU A 64 -24.64 -32.39 -10.48
CA GLU A 64 -23.28 -31.87 -10.69
C GLU A 64 -23.26 -30.35 -10.81
N PHE A 65 -24.21 -29.75 -11.54
CA PHE A 65 -24.32 -28.30 -11.64
C PHE A 65 -24.62 -27.63 -10.29
N LYS A 66 -25.50 -28.24 -9.48
CA LYS A 66 -25.77 -27.78 -8.10
C LYS A 66 -24.54 -27.91 -7.19
N ARG A 67 -23.75 -28.98 -7.34
CA ARG A 67 -22.50 -29.16 -6.58
C ARG A 67 -21.44 -28.14 -7.01
N ASN A 68 -21.27 -27.91 -8.31
CA ASN A 68 -20.34 -26.91 -8.84
C ASN A 68 -20.71 -25.50 -8.38
N ILE A 69 -21.97 -25.08 -8.45
CA ILE A 69 -22.39 -23.76 -7.94
C ILE A 69 -22.07 -23.61 -6.44
N ARG A 70 -22.33 -24.66 -5.64
CA ARG A 70 -22.03 -24.62 -4.20
C ARG A 70 -20.53 -24.56 -3.94
N GLN A 71 -19.73 -25.33 -4.67
CA GLN A 71 -18.27 -25.32 -4.58
C GLN A 71 -17.69 -23.97 -5.03
N SER A 72 -18.11 -23.43 -6.17
CA SER A 72 -17.69 -22.10 -6.65
C SER A 72 -18.08 -20.99 -5.67
N ALA A 73 -19.27 -21.04 -5.05
CA ALA A 73 -19.66 -20.05 -4.04
C ALA A 73 -18.78 -20.13 -2.78
N THR A 74 -18.41 -21.33 -2.33
CA THR A 74 -17.48 -21.50 -1.20
C THR A 74 -16.06 -21.10 -1.55
N GLU A 75 -15.61 -21.38 -2.77
CA GLU A 75 -14.29 -21.02 -3.26
C GLU A 75 -14.16 -19.51 -3.44
N HIS A 76 -15.14 -18.84 -4.06
CA HIS A 76 -15.17 -17.38 -4.15
C HIS A 76 -15.15 -16.71 -2.77
N ARG A 77 -15.84 -17.26 -1.76
CA ARG A 77 -15.76 -16.74 -0.39
C ARG A 77 -14.37 -16.94 0.21
N ARG A 78 -13.70 -18.06 -0.07
CA ARG A 78 -12.34 -18.33 0.38
C ARG A 78 -11.34 -17.39 -0.29
N VAL A 79 -11.41 -17.25 -1.61
CA VAL A 79 -10.56 -16.35 -2.41
C VAL A 79 -10.71 -14.91 -1.92
N ARG A 80 -11.95 -14.40 -1.76
CA ARG A 80 -12.18 -13.05 -1.22
C ARG A 80 -11.62 -12.84 0.19
N ARG A 81 -11.58 -13.88 1.03
CA ARG A 81 -10.96 -13.79 2.37
C ARG A 81 -9.44 -13.71 2.27
N VAL A 82 -8.85 -14.50 1.37
CA VAL A 82 -7.40 -14.47 1.11
C VAL A 82 -7.00 -13.11 0.53
N GLU A 83 -7.69 -12.62 -0.50
CA GLU A 83 -7.45 -11.31 -1.11
C GLU A 83 -7.53 -10.18 -0.09
N ARG A 84 -8.55 -10.17 0.79
CA ARG A 84 -8.66 -9.17 1.86
C ARG A 84 -7.52 -9.25 2.86
N ALA A 85 -7.07 -10.47 3.21
CA ALA A 85 -5.94 -10.65 4.11
C ALA A 85 -4.62 -10.19 3.48
N GLU A 86 -4.43 -10.45 2.19
CA GLU A 86 -3.27 -9.97 1.42
C GLU A 86 -3.26 -8.44 1.29
N GLN A 87 -4.41 -7.83 0.98
CA GLN A 87 -4.56 -6.38 0.95
C GLN A 87 -4.26 -5.75 2.31
N LEU A 88 -4.74 -6.34 3.41
CA LEU A 88 -4.44 -5.86 4.75
C LEU A 88 -2.93 -5.90 5.04
N ARG A 89 -2.25 -7.01 4.71
CA ARG A 89 -0.79 -7.15 4.88
C ARG A 89 -0.01 -6.15 4.03
N ARG A 90 -0.46 -5.89 2.80
CA ARG A 90 0.14 -4.86 1.93
C ARG A 90 0.01 -3.48 2.56
N ASN A 91 -1.19 -3.13 3.04
CA ASN A 91 -1.45 -1.85 3.69
C ASN A 91 -0.62 -1.68 4.98
N GLU A 92 -0.51 -2.73 5.81
CA GLU A 92 0.35 -2.74 6.98
C GLU A 92 1.83 -2.50 6.60
N THR A 93 2.28 -3.11 5.51
CA THR A 93 3.65 -2.92 5.00
C THR A 93 3.88 -1.48 4.52
N ILE A 94 2.92 -0.89 3.80
CA ILE A 94 2.98 0.51 3.36
C ILE A 94 3.05 1.45 4.57
N ALA A 95 2.20 1.24 5.58
CA ALA A 95 2.20 2.05 6.80
C ALA A 95 3.55 1.96 7.53
N LEU A 96 4.11 0.76 7.69
CA LEU A 96 5.44 0.59 8.27
C LEU A 96 6.52 1.31 7.45
N HIS A 97 6.43 1.26 6.11
CA HIS A 97 7.38 1.94 5.25
C HIS A 97 7.33 3.47 5.42
N ILE A 98 6.12 4.05 5.53
CA ILE A 98 5.93 5.47 5.85
C ILE A 98 6.58 5.80 7.20
N GLY A 99 6.29 5.01 8.23
CA GLY A 99 6.84 5.22 9.56
C GLY A 99 8.37 5.14 9.60
N VAL A 100 8.97 4.17 8.89
CA VAL A 100 10.43 4.04 8.77
C VAL A 100 11.03 5.24 8.05
N LYS A 101 10.45 5.69 6.93
CA LYS A 101 10.93 6.87 6.21
C LYS A 101 10.88 8.12 7.06
N ALA A 102 9.78 8.32 7.79
CA ALA A 102 9.66 9.43 8.73
C ALA A 102 10.77 9.38 9.80
N ILE A 103 10.98 8.23 10.44
CA ILE A 103 12.11 8.04 11.39
C ILE A 103 13.46 8.35 10.74
N THR A 104 13.69 7.89 9.51
CA THR A 104 14.93 8.14 8.79
C THR A 104 15.17 9.63 8.57
N ILE A 105 14.17 10.36 8.08
CA ILE A 105 14.26 11.83 7.88
C ILE A 105 14.53 12.52 9.22
N THR A 106 13.77 12.19 10.27
CA THR A 106 13.99 12.76 11.61
C THR A 106 15.40 12.49 12.13
N ASN A 107 15.92 11.28 11.97
CA ASN A 107 17.26 10.92 12.39
C ASN A 107 18.34 11.67 11.61
N GLN A 108 18.14 11.84 10.29
CA GLN A 108 19.06 12.61 9.46
C GLN A 108 19.09 14.07 9.90
N MET A 109 17.94 14.71 10.08
CA MET A 109 17.86 16.09 10.59
C MET A 109 18.48 16.22 11.98
N TYR A 110 18.16 15.31 12.90
CA TYR A 110 18.74 15.28 14.23
C TYR A 110 20.27 15.17 14.21
N SER A 111 20.80 14.35 13.30
CA SER A 111 22.25 14.16 13.13
C SER A 111 22.90 15.41 12.56
N THR A 112 22.31 16.02 11.53
CA THR A 112 22.84 17.24 10.92
C THR A 112 22.82 18.42 11.86
N ILE A 113 21.75 18.61 12.65
CA ILE A 113 21.73 19.63 13.72
C ILE A 113 22.86 19.36 14.72
N GLY A 114 23.10 18.10 15.08
CA GLY A 114 24.22 17.72 15.95
C GLY A 114 25.58 18.12 15.37
N LEU A 115 25.80 17.92 14.07
CA LEU A 115 27.03 18.36 13.39
C LEU A 115 27.20 19.88 13.45
N ILE A 116 26.12 20.63 13.22
CA ILE A 116 26.14 22.11 13.29
C ILE A 116 26.50 22.56 14.70
N LEU A 117 25.84 22.01 15.73
CA LEU A 117 26.09 22.36 17.12
C LEU A 117 27.54 22.08 17.52
N ASN A 118 28.03 20.88 17.24
CA ASN A 118 29.41 20.51 17.55
C ASN A 118 30.42 21.41 16.82
N SER A 119 30.18 21.71 15.55
CA SER A 119 31.02 22.61 14.74
C SER A 119 31.09 24.01 15.35
N VAL A 120 29.97 24.52 15.86
CA VAL A 120 29.91 25.83 16.53
C VAL A 120 30.65 25.79 17.88
N GLU A 121 30.45 24.74 18.67
CA GLU A 121 31.16 24.55 19.95
C GLU A 121 32.68 24.46 19.74
N ASP A 122 33.14 23.68 18.77
CA ASP A 122 34.56 23.53 18.42
C ASP A 122 35.16 24.86 17.96
N ALA A 123 34.45 25.62 17.12
CA ALA A 123 34.91 26.93 16.67
C ALA A 123 34.99 27.94 17.83
N ASN A 124 34.02 27.92 18.75
CA ASN A 124 34.07 28.75 19.96
C ASN A 124 35.27 28.37 20.83
N ALA A 125 35.54 27.08 21.01
CA ALA A 125 36.70 26.58 21.77
C ALA A 125 38.04 26.94 21.11
N ALA A 126 38.07 27.04 19.77
CA ALA A 126 39.22 27.49 19.00
C ALA A 126 39.43 29.02 19.02
N GLY A 127 38.61 29.78 19.74
CA GLY A 127 38.73 31.24 19.89
C GLY A 127 37.97 32.06 18.84
N LEU A 128 37.14 31.43 17.99
CA LEU A 128 36.32 32.12 16.99
C LEU A 128 34.94 32.55 17.55
N ALA A 129 34.84 32.81 18.86
CA ALA A 129 33.56 33.06 19.52
C ALA A 129 32.76 34.24 18.91
N SER A 130 33.43 35.27 18.42
CA SER A 130 32.82 36.44 17.77
C SER A 130 32.56 36.29 16.27
N GLY A 131 32.99 35.18 15.66
CA GLY A 131 32.83 34.92 14.23
C GLY A 131 31.37 34.68 13.83
N GLY A 132 31.05 34.93 12.56
CA GLY A 132 29.73 34.64 12.01
C GLY A 132 29.46 33.13 11.92
N ILE A 133 28.19 32.72 11.83
CA ILE A 133 27.81 31.29 11.82
C ILE A 133 28.50 30.50 10.68
N ALA A 134 28.66 31.11 9.50
CA ALA A 134 29.36 30.49 8.36
C ALA A 134 30.87 30.31 8.56
N GLU A 135 31.49 31.04 9.50
CA GLU A 135 32.89 30.81 9.85
C GLU A 135 33.03 29.62 10.79
N LYS A 136 31.99 29.35 11.58
CA LYS A 136 31.93 28.27 12.56
C LYS A 136 31.43 26.95 11.99
N MET A 137 30.55 27.00 10.99
CA MET A 137 30.01 25.81 10.34
C MET A 137 31.02 25.19 9.34
N VAL A 138 31.38 23.93 9.59
CA VAL A 138 32.22 23.11 8.70
C VAL A 138 31.34 22.41 7.65
N PRO A 139 31.88 22.11 6.44
CA PRO A 139 31.16 21.30 5.46
C PRO A 139 30.65 19.98 6.07
N MET A 140 29.39 19.68 5.82
CA MET A 140 28.71 18.53 6.40
C MET A 140 28.85 17.31 5.47
N SER A 141 29.50 16.25 5.94
CA SER A 141 29.61 14.99 5.20
C SER A 141 28.48 14.02 5.58
N GLY A 142 28.20 13.04 4.70
CA GLY A 142 27.20 12.00 4.96
C GLY A 142 25.74 12.39 4.69
N ILE A 143 25.50 13.56 4.08
CA ILE A 143 24.19 13.95 3.56
C ILE A 143 24.04 13.34 2.17
N ASN A 144 22.99 12.55 1.98
CA ASN A 144 22.74 11.87 0.71
C ASN A 144 22.19 12.87 -0.31
N HIS A 145 22.64 12.77 -1.57
CA HIS A 145 22.12 13.63 -2.66
C HIS A 145 20.68 13.24 -3.05
N ASP A 146 20.31 11.98 -2.82
CA ASP A 146 18.96 11.49 -3.04
C ASP A 146 18.20 11.50 -1.70
N PRO A 147 17.44 12.56 -1.37
CA PRO A 147 16.66 12.62 -0.15
C PRO A 147 15.60 11.51 -0.15
N VAL A 148 15.25 11.01 1.05
CA VAL A 148 14.22 9.98 1.20
C VAL A 148 12.87 10.57 0.84
N GLN A 149 12.24 10.03 -0.21
CA GLN A 149 10.93 10.50 -0.69
C GLN A 149 9.79 9.52 -0.39
N PHE A 150 8.61 10.06 -0.08
CA PHE A 150 7.38 9.26 0.02
C PHE A 150 6.85 8.92 -1.38
N SER A 151 6.48 7.65 -1.59
CA SER A 151 5.95 7.20 -2.88
C SER A 151 4.48 7.60 -3.05
N SER A 152 4.01 7.66 -4.29
CA SER A 152 2.60 7.94 -4.57
C SER A 152 1.66 6.89 -3.96
N GLU A 153 2.09 5.63 -3.85
CA GLU A 153 1.31 4.56 -3.20
C GLU A 153 1.19 4.81 -1.68
N GLU A 154 2.26 5.26 -1.03
CA GLU A 154 2.28 5.62 0.39
C GLU A 154 1.35 6.79 0.70
N LEU A 155 1.44 7.86 -0.10
CA LEU A 155 0.59 9.04 0.08
C LEU A 155 -0.87 8.70 -0.22
N ALA A 156 -1.13 7.94 -1.30
CA ALA A 156 -2.46 7.46 -1.60
C ALA A 156 -3.03 6.63 -0.44
N PHE A 157 -2.25 5.72 0.15
CA PHE A 157 -2.71 4.95 1.31
C PHE A 157 -3.24 5.85 2.44
N LEU A 158 -2.53 6.94 2.77
CA LEU A 158 -2.97 7.89 3.81
C LEU A 158 -4.25 8.64 3.44
N PHE A 159 -4.41 9.04 2.17
CA PHE A 159 -5.67 9.64 1.70
C PHE A 159 -6.84 8.65 1.80
N TRP A 160 -6.60 7.39 1.43
CA TRP A 160 -7.62 6.33 1.46
C TRP A 160 -7.97 5.92 2.90
N SER A 161 -7.04 6.05 3.85
CA SER A 161 -7.27 5.78 5.27
C SER A 161 -7.94 6.93 6.02
N GLY A 162 -8.22 8.06 5.35
CA GLY A 162 -8.83 9.25 5.95
C GLY A 162 -7.85 10.16 6.68
N GLU A 163 -6.54 9.95 6.50
CA GLU A 163 -5.45 10.70 7.14
C GLU A 163 -4.84 11.72 6.17
N ALA A 164 -5.70 12.48 5.49
CA ALA A 164 -5.31 13.41 4.43
C ALA A 164 -4.42 14.57 4.92
N GLU A 165 -4.66 15.04 6.14
CA GLU A 165 -3.83 16.11 6.75
C GLU A 165 -2.40 15.63 6.97
N LEU A 166 -2.23 14.41 7.49
CA LEU A 166 -0.92 13.79 7.67
C LEU A 166 -0.22 13.58 6.32
N ALA A 167 -0.95 13.15 5.29
CA ALA A 167 -0.41 13.01 3.94
C ALA A 167 0.15 14.34 3.42
N ASN A 168 -0.60 15.44 3.58
CA ASN A 168 -0.17 16.78 3.16
C ASN A 168 1.06 17.25 3.94
N LYS A 169 1.12 17.04 5.26
CA LYS A 169 2.31 17.35 6.07
C LYS A 169 3.53 16.59 5.60
N LEU A 170 3.40 15.28 5.34
CA LEU A 170 4.50 14.45 4.84
C LEU A 170 4.97 14.87 3.44
N MET A 171 4.05 15.30 2.57
CA MET A 171 4.42 15.88 1.27
C MET A 171 5.23 17.16 1.44
N LEU A 172 4.76 18.08 2.29
CA LEU A 172 5.43 19.36 2.54
C LEU A 172 6.82 19.15 3.14
N ILE A 173 6.95 18.25 4.14
CA ILE A 173 8.23 17.88 4.73
C ILE A 173 9.17 17.30 3.68
N ASN A 174 8.68 16.48 2.76
CA ASN A 174 9.51 15.89 1.71
C ASN A 174 10.10 16.96 0.78
N GLU A 175 9.28 17.93 0.36
CA GLU A 175 9.73 19.06 -0.48
C GLU A 175 10.74 19.94 0.26
N LYS A 176 10.43 20.30 1.51
CA LYS A 176 11.32 21.10 2.37
C LYS A 176 12.65 20.40 2.63
N TYR A 177 12.62 19.11 2.98
CA TYR A 177 13.82 18.33 3.25
C TYR A 177 14.69 18.16 2.00
N SER A 178 14.08 17.97 0.83
CA SER A 178 14.81 17.96 -0.45
C SER A 178 15.51 19.31 -0.69
N SER A 179 14.76 20.42 -0.56
CA SER A 179 15.31 21.76 -0.75
C SER A 179 16.42 22.10 0.25
N LEU A 180 16.28 21.66 1.50
CA LEU A 180 17.29 21.82 2.54
C LEU A 180 18.56 21.03 2.20
N THR A 181 18.41 19.80 1.73
CA THR A 181 19.52 18.94 1.29
C THR A 181 20.31 19.60 0.15
N ASP A 182 19.61 20.10 -0.87
CA ASP A 182 20.23 20.83 -1.99
C ASP A 182 20.97 22.10 -1.52
N THR A 183 20.39 22.81 -0.56
CA THR A 183 21.00 24.02 0.02
C THR A 183 22.28 23.67 0.78
N ILE A 184 22.31 22.55 1.52
CA ILE A 184 23.52 22.11 2.22
C ILE A 184 24.60 21.67 1.24
N HIS A 185 24.25 20.98 0.15
CA HIS A 185 25.20 20.65 -0.91
C HIS A 185 25.80 21.92 -1.53
N THR A 186 24.96 22.90 -1.86
CA THR A 186 25.40 24.20 -2.38
C THR A 186 26.33 24.94 -1.40
N TYR A 187 26.02 24.91 -0.11
CA TYR A 187 26.87 25.47 0.94
C TYR A 187 28.23 24.76 1.00
N ASN A 188 28.24 23.43 0.99
CA ASN A 188 29.46 22.63 1.04
C ASN A 188 30.37 22.91 -0.16
N GLU A 189 29.82 22.91 -1.37
CA GLU A 189 30.56 23.23 -2.60
C GLU A 189 31.14 24.65 -2.55
N SER A 190 30.31 25.63 -2.17
CA SER A 190 30.74 27.03 -2.06
C SER A 190 31.83 27.21 -1.01
N ARG A 191 31.75 26.48 0.12
CA ARG A 191 32.72 26.55 1.21
C ARG A 191 34.04 25.90 0.84
N LEU A 192 34.02 24.78 0.10
CA LEU A 192 35.21 24.08 -0.38
C LEU A 192 35.91 24.82 -1.52
N ALA A 193 35.17 25.54 -2.37
CA ALA A 193 35.75 26.36 -3.43
C ALA A 193 36.35 27.69 -2.91
N PHE A 194 36.01 28.09 -1.68
CA PHE A 194 36.42 29.38 -1.10
C PHE A 194 37.96 29.58 -1.02
N PRO A 195 38.78 28.58 -0.65
CA PRO A 195 40.24 28.71 -0.66
C PRO A 195 40.83 28.90 -2.07
N GLU A 196 40.21 28.33 -3.10
CA GLU A 196 40.68 28.36 -4.49
C GLU A 196 40.40 29.70 -5.19
N ILE A 197 39.36 30.42 -4.74
CA ILE A 197 38.91 31.70 -5.33
C ILE A 197 39.58 32.91 -4.65
N ASN A 198 40.48 32.68 -3.68
CA ASN A 198 41.23 33.72 -2.97
C ASN A 198 42.31 34.36 -3.90
N THR A 199 41.83 35.01 -4.96
CA THR A 199 42.54 35.57 -6.12
C THR A 199 43.09 36.98 -5.84
N GLY A 200 43.10 37.42 -4.57
CA GLY A 200 43.46 38.78 -4.19
C GLY A 200 42.40 39.85 -4.48
N ASN A 201 41.26 39.48 -5.06
CA ASN A 201 40.14 40.40 -5.33
C ASN A 201 39.26 40.58 -4.08
N VAL A 202 39.60 41.57 -3.24
CA VAL A 202 38.93 41.88 -1.96
C VAL A 202 37.40 42.05 -2.09
N PRO A 203 36.86 42.79 -3.09
CA PRO A 203 35.42 42.86 -3.32
C PRO A 203 34.75 41.49 -3.51
N LEU A 204 35.34 40.62 -4.33
CA LEU A 204 34.78 39.30 -4.64
C LEU A 204 34.76 38.40 -3.40
N ILE A 205 35.81 38.45 -2.58
CA ILE A 205 35.89 37.72 -1.30
C ILE A 205 34.73 38.14 -0.37
N LYS A 206 34.46 39.45 -0.25
CA LYS A 206 33.35 39.94 0.58
C LYS A 206 31.98 39.47 0.10
N ILE A 207 31.76 39.43 -1.21
CA ILE A 207 30.50 38.93 -1.80
C ILE A 207 30.33 37.45 -1.47
N ARG A 208 31.37 36.63 -1.68
CA ARG A 208 31.34 35.20 -1.38
C ARG A 208 31.18 34.90 0.12
N GLN A 209 31.78 35.70 0.99
CA GLN A 209 31.57 35.59 2.44
C GLN A 209 30.12 35.86 2.82
N ARG A 210 29.47 36.84 2.19
CA ARG A 210 28.05 37.12 2.41
C ARG A 210 27.18 35.98 1.91
N GLU A 211 27.42 35.47 0.70
CA GLU A 211 26.69 34.32 0.16
C GLU A 211 26.79 33.10 1.07
N LEU A 212 28.00 32.78 1.57
CA LEU A 212 28.19 31.69 2.54
C LEU A 212 27.46 31.94 3.85
N HIS A 213 27.45 33.19 4.33
CA HIS A 213 26.70 33.59 5.51
C HIS A 213 25.19 33.39 5.33
N ASP A 214 24.64 33.89 4.22
CA ASP A 214 23.21 33.80 3.92
C ASP A 214 22.77 32.33 3.78
N LEU A 215 23.58 31.48 3.13
CA LEU A 215 23.34 30.04 3.03
C LEU A 215 23.37 29.37 4.41
N ALA A 216 24.37 29.65 5.23
CA ALA A 216 24.48 29.08 6.58
C ALA A 216 23.31 29.48 7.49
N VAL A 217 22.89 30.76 7.43
CA VAL A 217 21.72 31.28 8.14
C VAL A 217 20.46 30.57 7.66
N GLY A 218 20.26 30.47 6.33
CA GLY A 218 19.12 29.80 5.73
C GLY A 218 19.01 28.33 6.15
N ILE A 219 20.12 27.59 6.14
CA ILE A 219 20.19 26.20 6.60
C ILE A 219 19.76 26.08 8.06
N CYS A 220 20.29 26.92 8.95
CA CYS A 220 19.97 26.84 10.38
C CYS A 220 18.50 27.20 10.69
N LEU A 221 17.95 28.20 9.99
CA LEU A 221 16.53 28.57 10.12
C LEU A 221 15.61 27.46 9.60
N ALA A 222 15.91 26.91 8.41
CA ALA A 222 15.16 25.79 7.85
C ALA A 222 15.20 24.58 8.78
N PHE A 223 16.37 24.21 9.33
CA PHE A 223 16.46 23.12 10.30
C PHE A 223 15.62 23.36 11.55
N LYS A 224 15.58 24.58 12.08
CA LYS A 224 14.76 24.91 13.25
C LYS A 224 13.27 24.69 12.94
N GLU A 225 12.78 25.23 11.83
CA GLU A 225 11.36 25.17 11.46
C GLU A 225 10.95 23.75 11.07
N ASP A 226 11.69 23.13 10.16
CA ASP A 226 11.33 21.84 9.59
C ASP A 226 11.52 20.71 10.61
N PHE A 227 12.51 20.79 11.50
CA PHE A 227 12.68 19.77 12.54
C PHE A 227 11.56 19.87 13.57
N GLN A 228 11.09 21.06 13.91
CA GLN A 228 9.92 21.24 14.78
C GLN A 228 8.66 20.64 14.16
N GLU A 229 8.42 20.89 12.87
CA GLU A 229 7.31 20.31 12.13
C GLU A 229 7.39 18.77 12.08
N MET A 230 8.60 18.25 11.82
CA MET A 230 8.85 16.82 11.77
C MET A 230 8.62 16.12 13.12
N LEU A 231 8.98 16.76 14.23
CA LEU A 231 8.69 16.24 15.57
C LEU A 231 7.18 16.10 15.79
N GLY A 232 6.37 17.08 15.37
CA GLY A 232 4.91 17.00 15.44
C GLY A 232 4.35 15.86 14.60
N VAL A 233 4.84 15.69 13.37
CA VAL A 233 4.44 14.59 12.49
C VAL A 233 4.77 13.21 13.09
N MET A 234 5.93 13.09 13.74
CA MET A 234 6.34 11.85 14.41
C MET A 234 5.43 11.45 15.58
N GLU A 235 4.76 12.42 16.23
CA GLU A 235 3.75 12.16 17.26
C GLU A 235 2.40 11.74 16.65
N GLU A 236 2.06 12.25 15.47
CA GLU A 236 0.79 11.97 14.78
C GLU A 236 0.75 10.58 14.11
N ILE A 237 1.88 10.11 13.55
CA ILE A 237 1.97 8.85 12.78
C ILE A 237 1.45 7.63 13.55
N PRO A 238 1.89 7.34 14.79
CA PRO A 238 1.38 6.18 15.54
C PRO A 238 -0.14 6.18 15.70
N ALA A 239 -0.71 7.35 16.05
CA ALA A 239 -2.14 7.48 16.26
C ALA A 239 -2.94 7.30 14.95
N ALA A 240 -2.42 7.80 13.83
CA ALA A 240 -3.02 7.62 12.52
C ALA A 240 -3.07 6.14 12.09
N PHE A 241 -1.99 5.40 12.32
CA PHE A 241 -1.96 3.97 12.00
C PHE A 241 -2.85 3.14 12.93
N ASP A 242 -2.85 3.45 14.22
CA ASP A 242 -3.72 2.80 15.19
C ASP A 242 -5.22 2.97 14.83
N ARG A 243 -5.63 4.18 14.41
CA ARG A 243 -6.98 4.45 13.88
C ARG A 243 -7.27 3.64 12.62
N THR A 244 -6.34 3.65 11.67
CA THR A 244 -6.48 2.97 10.37
C THR A 244 -6.66 1.47 10.52
N PHE A 245 -5.84 0.82 11.35
CA PHE A 245 -5.86 -0.63 11.53
C PHE A 245 -6.74 -1.10 12.69
N LYS A 246 -7.34 -0.18 13.46
CA LYS A 246 -8.10 -0.48 14.69
C LYS A 246 -7.31 -1.35 15.66
N LYS A 247 -6.02 -1.06 15.78
CA LYS A 247 -5.06 -1.73 16.67
C LYS A 247 -4.45 -0.67 17.58
N THR A 248 -4.06 -1.06 18.78
CA THR A 248 -3.32 -0.18 19.70
C THR A 248 -1.84 -0.53 19.63
N GLY A 249 -0.98 0.47 19.43
CA GLY A 249 0.47 0.27 19.34
C GLY A 249 0.90 -0.52 18.11
N PHE A 250 0.20 -0.37 16.98
CA PHE A 250 0.60 -0.97 15.69
C PHE A 250 2.01 -0.55 15.31
N PHE A 251 2.31 0.73 15.52
CA PHE A 251 3.61 1.32 15.29
C PHE A 251 4.01 2.15 16.51
N THR A 252 5.24 2.00 16.96
CA THR A 252 5.79 2.81 18.04
C THR A 252 6.94 3.62 17.49
N ALA A 253 6.69 4.92 17.29
CA ALA A 253 7.75 5.85 16.97
C ALA A 253 8.34 6.36 18.28
N LYS A 254 9.62 6.08 18.53
CA LYS A 254 10.37 6.78 19.57
C LYS A 254 11.12 7.91 18.89
N ILE A 255 10.69 9.14 19.14
CA ILE A 255 11.50 10.31 18.85
C ILE A 255 12.87 10.10 19.53
N PRO A 256 14.00 10.34 18.86
CA PRO A 256 15.30 10.25 19.50
C PRO A 256 15.27 11.03 20.82
N GLY A 257 15.66 10.38 21.92
CA GLY A 257 15.72 11.03 23.22
C GLY A 257 16.58 12.30 23.11
N GLY A 258 16.02 13.44 23.52
CA GLY A 258 16.69 14.73 23.39
C GLY A 258 16.45 15.48 22.08
N GLY A 259 15.53 15.05 21.21
CA GLY A 259 15.15 15.82 20.01
C GLY A 259 14.78 17.28 20.32
N GLN A 260 13.88 17.48 21.28
CA GLN A 260 13.49 18.83 21.73
C GLN A 260 14.65 19.59 22.40
N GLU A 261 15.48 18.90 23.19
CA GLU A 261 16.67 19.51 23.81
C GLU A 261 17.65 20.01 22.75
N ARG A 262 17.88 19.21 21.71
CA ARG A 262 18.75 19.55 20.59
C ARG A 262 18.21 20.73 19.78
N LEU A 263 16.90 20.76 19.54
CA LEU A 263 16.24 21.91 18.92
C LEU A 263 16.41 23.17 19.77
N ASN A 264 16.25 23.07 21.09
CA ASN A 264 16.44 24.20 22.00
C ASN A 264 17.88 24.73 21.95
N LYS A 265 18.89 23.85 21.94
CA LYS A 265 20.30 24.23 21.78
C LYS A 265 20.55 24.95 20.44
N LEU A 266 19.95 24.46 19.34
CA LEU A 266 20.04 25.16 18.06
C LEU A 266 19.44 26.56 18.14
N VAL A 267 18.27 26.71 18.78
CA VAL A 267 17.63 28.02 18.99
C VAL A 267 18.51 28.96 19.82
N GLU A 268 19.20 28.46 20.84
CA GLU A 268 20.16 29.25 21.62
C GLU A 268 21.34 29.72 20.76
N VAL A 269 21.90 28.84 19.93
CA VAL A 269 22.95 29.19 18.97
C VAL A 269 22.48 30.25 17.99
N LEU A 270 21.27 30.12 17.44
CA LEU A 270 20.70 31.11 16.51
C LEU A 270 20.59 32.49 17.16
N LYS A 271 20.02 32.54 18.38
CA LYS A 271 19.91 33.79 19.16
C LYS A 271 21.28 34.42 19.44
N ALA A 272 22.28 33.61 19.77
CA ALA A 272 23.65 34.09 20.03
C ALA A 272 24.30 34.75 18.79
N HIS A 273 23.84 34.41 17.59
CA HIS A 273 24.30 34.98 16.32
C HIS A 273 23.36 36.04 15.74
N GLY A 274 22.29 36.43 16.47
CA GLY A 274 21.32 37.42 16.00
C GLY A 274 20.43 36.94 14.86
N ILE A 275 20.22 35.63 14.75
CA ILE A 275 19.38 34.95 13.76
C ILE A 275 18.03 34.58 14.38
#